data_AF-A0A1T4KI63-F1
#
_entry.id   AF-A0A1T4KI63-F1
#
_cell.length_a   1.000
_cell.length_b   1.000
_cell.length_c   1.000
_cell.angle_alpha   90.00
_cell.angle_beta   90.00
_cell.angle_gamma   90.00
#
_symmetry.space_group_name_H-M   'P 1'
#
loop_
_entity.id
_entity.type
_entity.pdbx_description
1 polymer ?
#
loop_
_entity_poly.entity_id
_entity_poly.type
_entity_poly.pdbx_seq_one_letter_code
_entity_poly.pdbx_strand_id
1 'polypeptide(L)'
;MTKEFKITKEQAIEARKYMKATNVKRIYRRLEVIALRGEGKKNKEVVEITGFSNKYVPQIVSMFMKEGFDKLLKDGRVGGNSRKVSKEDEEKFFEQYKEKANKGQLITAREMRVDFHTF
;
A
#
# COMPACT_ATOMS: atom_id res chain seq x y z
N MET A 1 25.70 4.25 7.77
CA MET A 1 25.70 5.67 7.38
C MET A 1 24.27 6.10 7.07
N THR A 2 23.72 7.07 7.80
CA THR A 2 22.40 7.66 7.50
C THR A 2 22.53 8.54 6.26
N LYS A 3 22.00 8.10 5.11
CA LYS A 3 21.91 8.96 3.93
C LYS A 3 21.01 10.15 4.26
N GLU A 4 21.59 11.35 4.25
CA GLU A 4 20.80 12.57 4.33
C GLU A 4 20.09 12.81 3.01
N PHE A 5 18.78 12.62 3.02
CA PHE A 5 17.94 12.90 1.86
C PHE A 5 17.53 14.37 1.89
N LYS A 6 18.09 15.18 0.97
CA LYS A 6 17.74 16.59 0.78
C LYS A 6 16.76 16.74 -0.39
N ILE A 7 15.56 17.20 -0.10
CA ILE A 7 14.53 17.47 -1.11
C ILE A 7 14.79 18.86 -1.70
N THR A 8 14.71 18.98 -3.03
CA THR A 8 14.90 20.27 -3.71
C THR A 8 13.62 21.10 -3.73
N LYS A 9 13.74 22.40 -4.00
CA LYS A 9 12.57 23.30 -4.12
C LYS A 9 11.66 22.91 -5.29
N GLU A 10 12.23 22.41 -6.39
CA GLU A 10 11.48 21.95 -7.56
C GLU A 10 10.56 20.78 -7.21
N GLN A 11 11.07 19.80 -6.45
CA GLN A 11 10.29 18.67 -5.96
C GLN A 11 9.16 19.13 -5.02
N ALA A 12 9.35 20.19 -4.25
CA ALA A 12 8.26 20.77 -3.45
C ALA A 12 7.16 21.37 -4.33
N ILE A 13 7.51 22.08 -5.41
CA ILE A 13 6.55 22.64 -6.36
C ILE A 13 5.75 21.52 -7.02
N GLU A 14 6.41 20.43 -7.44
CA GLU A 14 5.73 19.27 -8.00
C GLU A 14 4.80 18.61 -6.99
N ALA A 15 5.25 18.42 -5.74
CA ALA A 15 4.41 17.87 -4.68
C ALA A 15 3.14 18.70 -4.48
N ARG A 16 3.24 20.04 -4.52
CA ARG A 16 2.09 20.96 -4.44
C ARG A 16 1.14 20.80 -5.64
N LYS A 17 1.65 20.54 -6.86
CA LYS A 17 0.81 20.23 -8.02
C LYS A 17 0.02 18.93 -7.81
N TYR A 18 0.69 17.86 -7.36
CA TYR A 18 0.03 16.59 -7.05
C TYR A 18 -1.00 16.73 -5.92
N MET A 19 -0.73 17.57 -4.92
CA MET A 19 -1.68 17.85 -3.84
C MET A 19 -2.99 18.44 -4.38
N LYS A 20 -2.92 19.37 -5.33
CA LYS A 20 -4.12 19.97 -5.96
C LYS A 20 -4.93 18.96 -6.77
N ALA A 21 -4.27 17.97 -7.38
CA ALA A 21 -4.92 16.92 -8.16
C ALA A 21 -5.49 15.77 -7.30
N THR A 22 -5.07 15.67 -6.04
CA THR A 22 -5.37 14.50 -5.19
C THR A 22 -6.56 14.75 -4.26
N ASN A 23 -7.56 13.89 -4.31
CA ASN A 23 -8.71 13.90 -3.37
C ASN A 23 -8.53 12.97 -2.16
N VAL A 24 -7.48 12.15 -2.15
CA VAL A 24 -7.23 11.17 -1.08
C VAL A 24 -6.43 11.81 0.05
N LYS A 25 -7.07 11.97 1.23
CA LYS A 25 -6.50 12.61 2.43
C LYS A 25 -5.12 12.07 2.82
N ARG A 26 -4.91 10.74 2.72
CA ARG A 26 -3.64 10.11 3.11
C ARG A 26 -2.51 10.46 2.16
N ILE A 27 -2.79 10.41 0.85
CA ILE A 27 -1.82 10.77 -0.19
C ILE A 27 -1.49 12.26 -0.07
N TYR A 28 -2.51 13.11 0.12
CA TYR A 28 -2.34 14.54 0.35
C TYR A 28 -1.34 14.83 1.47
N ARG A 29 -1.51 14.21 2.66
CA ARG A 29 -0.59 14.42 3.79
C ARG A 29 0.83 13.94 3.49
N ARG A 30 1.01 12.85 2.73
CA ARG A 30 2.35 12.37 2.34
C ARG A 30 3.03 13.35 1.39
N LEU A 31 2.29 13.91 0.45
CA LEU A 31 2.80 14.95 -0.45
C LEU A 31 3.13 16.24 0.31
N GLU A 32 2.32 16.59 1.32
CA GLU A 32 2.56 17.73 2.20
C GLU A 32 3.89 17.61 2.96
N VAL A 33 4.27 16.41 3.41
CA VAL A 33 5.61 16.16 3.99
C VAL A 33 6.73 16.52 3.02
N ILE A 34 6.60 16.13 1.74
CA ILE A 34 7.62 16.40 0.71
C ILE A 34 7.71 17.90 0.42
N ALA A 35 6.56 18.57 0.27
CA ALA A 35 6.50 20.00 0.05
C ALA A 35 7.17 20.78 1.18
N LEU A 36 6.78 20.53 2.44
CA LEU A 36 7.34 21.22 3.60
C LEU A 36 8.84 20.97 3.76
N ARG A 37 9.32 19.76 3.44
CA ARG A 37 10.74 19.43 3.50
C ARG A 37 11.56 20.13 2.41
N GLY A 38 11.04 20.26 1.18
CA GLY A 38 11.70 21.03 0.13
C GLY A 38 11.62 22.56 0.35
N GLU A 39 10.64 23.03 1.12
CA GLU A 39 10.54 24.40 1.63
C GLU A 39 11.53 24.68 2.80
N GLY A 40 12.22 23.66 3.32
CA GLY A 40 13.24 23.81 4.36
C GLY A 40 12.75 23.63 5.80
N LYS A 41 11.52 23.18 6.01
CA LYS A 41 10.96 22.92 7.35
C LYS A 41 11.69 21.79 8.07
N LYS A 42 11.81 21.91 9.40
CA LYS A 42 12.39 20.87 10.25
C LYS A 42 11.39 19.75 10.49
N ASN A 43 11.87 18.52 10.74
CA ASN A 43 10.99 17.36 10.96
C ASN A 43 9.98 17.59 12.09
N LYS A 44 10.34 18.32 13.16
CA LYS A 44 9.43 18.65 14.26
C LYS A 44 8.23 19.47 13.77
N GLU A 45 8.48 20.52 12.98
CA GLU A 45 7.43 21.37 12.39
C GLU A 45 6.55 20.58 11.42
N VAL A 46 7.17 19.70 10.62
CA VAL A 46 6.44 18.83 9.68
C VAL A 46 5.52 17.87 10.43
N VAL A 47 5.97 17.31 11.55
CA VAL A 47 5.17 16.43 12.42
C VAL A 47 3.96 17.18 12.98
N GLU A 48 4.16 18.39 13.48
CA GLU A 48 3.07 19.22 14.02
C GLU A 48 2.02 19.55 12.97
N ILE A 49 2.43 19.88 11.74
CA ILE A 49 1.50 20.22 10.64
C ILE A 49 0.76 18.99 10.12
N THR A 50 1.48 17.90 9.83
CA THR A 50 0.91 16.72 9.14
C THR A 50 0.24 15.72 10.08
N GLY A 51 0.56 15.79 11.38
CA GLY A 51 0.13 14.84 12.40
C GLY A 51 0.74 13.44 12.26
N PHE A 52 1.80 13.28 11.46
CA PHE A 52 2.54 12.02 11.36
C PHE A 52 3.56 11.86 12.49
N SER A 53 3.97 10.62 12.76
CA SER A 53 5.01 10.38 13.76
C SER A 53 6.39 10.85 13.27
N ASN A 54 7.25 11.23 14.22
CA ASN A 54 8.63 11.66 13.95
C ASN A 54 9.46 10.57 13.23
N LYS A 55 9.11 9.28 13.39
CA LYS A 55 9.73 8.17 12.66
C LYS A 55 9.20 8.04 11.23
N TYR A 56 7.94 8.39 11.00
CA TYR A 56 7.30 8.20 9.70
C TYR A 56 7.68 9.28 8.68
N VAL A 57 7.91 10.52 9.14
CA VAL A 57 8.34 11.63 8.25
C VAL A 57 9.64 11.29 7.48
N PRO A 58 10.75 10.86 8.12
CA PRO A 58 11.94 10.41 7.41
C PRO A 58 11.72 9.21 6.49
N GLN A 59 10.81 8.29 6.86
CA GLN A 59 10.48 7.14 6.02
C GLN A 59 9.78 7.57 4.73
N ILE A 60 8.87 8.56 4.79
CA ILE A 60 8.22 9.14 3.61
C ILE A 60 9.26 9.75 2.67
N VAL A 61 10.19 10.55 3.22
CA VAL A 61 11.28 11.15 2.45
C VAL A 61 12.16 10.09 1.80
N SER A 62 12.48 9.01 2.52
CA SER A 62 13.27 7.91 1.96
C SER A 62 12.53 7.14 0.86
N MET A 63 11.23 6.90 1.02
CA MET A 63 10.40 6.28 -0.03
C MET A 63 10.38 7.13 -1.29
N PHE A 64 10.17 8.44 -1.14
CA PHE A 64 10.20 9.38 -2.23
C PHE A 64 11.54 9.37 -2.98
N MET A 65 12.67 9.37 -2.25
CA MET A 65 13.99 9.36 -2.88
C MET A 65 14.35 8.06 -3.58
N LYS A 66 13.72 6.95 -3.22
CA LYS A 66 13.95 5.65 -3.84
C LYS A 66 13.06 5.41 -5.06
N GLU A 67 11.79 5.80 -4.98
CA GLU A 67 10.76 5.38 -5.94
C GLU A 67 9.95 6.57 -6.50
N GLY A 68 10.26 7.80 -6.12
CA GLY A 68 9.60 9.00 -6.62
C GLY A 68 8.16 9.21 -6.11
N PHE A 69 7.40 10.02 -6.85
CA PHE A 69 6.00 10.32 -6.54
C PHE A 69 5.07 9.11 -6.71
N ASP A 70 5.38 8.20 -7.63
CA ASP A 70 4.56 7.01 -7.89
C ASP A 70 4.31 6.18 -6.64
N LYS A 71 5.33 6.03 -5.78
CA LYS A 71 5.18 5.30 -4.51
C LYS A 71 4.36 6.05 -3.47
N LEU A 72 4.39 7.39 -3.48
CA LEU A 72 3.58 8.19 -2.58
C LEU A 72 2.10 8.20 -2.99
N LEU A 73 1.84 8.20 -4.30
CA LEU A 73 0.51 8.19 -4.92
C LEU A 73 -0.16 6.81 -4.85
N LYS A 74 0.60 5.71 -4.78
CA LYS A 74 0.05 4.38 -4.54
C LYS A 74 -0.44 4.27 -3.07
N ASP A 75 -1.75 4.15 -2.86
CA ASP A 75 -2.28 3.73 -1.56
C ASP A 75 -2.05 2.21 -1.43
N GLY A 76 -0.95 1.84 -0.78
CA GLY A 76 -0.46 0.46 -0.66
C GLY A 76 -1.32 -0.47 0.21
N ARG A 77 -2.63 -0.25 0.34
CA ARG A 77 -3.54 -1.33 0.76
C ARG A 77 -3.75 -2.28 -0.41
N VAL A 78 -2.70 -3.04 -0.72
CA VAL A 78 -2.91 -4.36 -1.27
C VAL A 78 -3.42 -5.15 -0.06
N GLY A 79 -4.66 -5.65 -0.10
CA GLY A 79 -5.19 -6.50 0.97
C GLY A 79 -4.17 -7.58 1.35
N GLY A 80 -4.26 -8.12 2.58
CA GLY A 80 -3.34 -9.14 3.05
C GLY A 80 -3.23 -10.27 2.04
N ASN A 81 -2.09 -10.36 1.35
CA ASN A 81 -1.84 -11.39 0.36
C ASN A 81 -1.42 -12.66 1.11
N SER A 82 -2.37 -13.29 1.80
CA SER A 82 -2.27 -14.69 2.19
C SER A 82 -3.01 -15.52 1.15
N ARG A 83 -2.59 -15.41 -0.12
CA ARG A 83 -2.92 -16.45 -1.10
C ARG A 83 -2.06 -17.64 -0.74
N LYS A 84 -2.65 -18.61 -0.03
CA LYS A 84 -1.97 -19.88 0.26
C LYS A 84 -1.75 -20.69 -1.03
N VAL A 85 -2.57 -20.43 -2.05
CA VAL A 85 -2.60 -21.19 -3.30
C VAL A 85 -2.70 -20.22 -4.48
N SER A 86 -2.22 -20.64 -5.67
CA SER A 86 -2.36 -19.86 -6.90
C SER A 86 -3.83 -19.85 -7.38
N LYS A 87 -4.20 -18.92 -8.26
CA LYS A 87 -5.56 -18.89 -8.83
C LYS A 87 -5.90 -20.15 -9.62
N GLU A 88 -4.92 -20.67 -10.35
CA GLU A 88 -5.08 -21.87 -11.18
C GLU A 88 -5.35 -23.11 -10.32
N ASP A 89 -4.68 -23.19 -9.17
CA ASP A 89 -4.84 -24.30 -8.24
C ASP A 89 -6.15 -24.19 -7.44
N GLU A 90 -6.60 -22.97 -7.12
CA GLU A 90 -7.95 -22.73 -6.57
C GLU A 90 -9.04 -23.21 -7.55
N GLU A 91 -8.91 -22.90 -8.84
CA GLU A 91 -9.88 -23.33 -9.86
C GLU A 91 -9.95 -24.86 -9.99
N LYS A 92 -8.81 -25.54 -10.06
CA LYS A 92 -8.73 -27.02 -10.05
C LYS A 92 -9.39 -27.61 -8.81
N PHE A 93 -9.14 -27.01 -7.64
CA PHE A 93 -9.76 -27.45 -6.40
C PHE A 93 -11.29 -27.32 -6.43
N PHE A 94 -11.84 -26.28 -7.06
CA PHE A 94 -13.30 -26.11 -7.12
C PHE A 94 -13.97 -26.96 -8.22
N GLU A 95 -13.28 -27.28 -9.30
CA GLU A 95 -13.82 -28.15 -10.37
C GLU A 95 -14.24 -29.53 -9.86
N GLN A 96 -13.42 -30.17 -9.03
CA GLN A 96 -13.76 -31.46 -8.42
C GLN A 96 -15.05 -31.43 -7.57
N TYR A 97 -15.36 -30.32 -6.89
CA TYR A 97 -16.61 -30.20 -6.13
C TYR A 97 -17.80 -29.81 -7.00
N LYS A 98 -17.59 -29.06 -8.09
CA LYS A 98 -18.65 -28.81 -9.09
C LYS A 98 -19.12 -30.12 -9.71
N GLU A 99 -18.20 -31.02 -10.06
CA GLU A 99 -18.55 -32.34 -10.59
C GLU A 99 -19.31 -33.20 -9.57
N LYS A 100 -18.87 -33.21 -8.31
CA LYS A 100 -19.56 -33.93 -7.23
C LYS A 100 -20.97 -33.38 -6.97
N ALA A 101 -21.13 -32.05 -7.00
CA ALA A 101 -22.43 -31.40 -6.85
C ALA A 101 -23.38 -31.75 -8.01
N ASN A 102 -22.87 -31.74 -9.25
CA ASN A 102 -23.65 -32.11 -10.43
C ASN A 102 -24.12 -33.58 -10.40
N LYS A 103 -23.37 -34.47 -9.73
CA LYS A 103 -23.75 -35.86 -9.49
C LYS A 103 -24.76 -36.03 -8.34
N GLY A 104 -25.25 -34.94 -7.75
CA GLY A 104 -26.21 -34.95 -6.65
C GLY A 104 -25.61 -35.34 -5.29
N GLN A 105 -24.28 -35.28 -5.15
CA GLN A 105 -23.64 -35.56 -3.87
C GLN A 105 -23.82 -34.38 -2.91
N LEU A 106 -24.15 -34.69 -1.65
CA LEU A 106 -24.28 -33.67 -0.61
C LEU A 106 -22.87 -33.28 -0.14
N ILE A 107 -22.47 -32.05 -0.46
CA ILE A 107 -21.16 -31.52 -0.09
C ILE A 107 -21.37 -30.40 0.92
N THR A 108 -20.65 -30.46 2.04
CA THR A 108 -20.71 -29.41 3.05
C THR A 108 -19.55 -28.44 2.93
N ALA A 109 -19.79 -27.16 3.25
CA ALA A 109 -18.73 -26.14 3.30
C ALA A 109 -17.63 -26.48 4.33
N ARG A 110 -17.95 -27.30 5.33
CA ARG A 110 -16.99 -27.76 6.35
C ARG A 110 -15.95 -28.72 5.75
N GLU A 111 -16.40 -29.69 4.95
CA GLU A 111 -15.52 -30.65 4.27
C GLU A 111 -14.61 -29.94 3.28
N MET A 112 -15.17 -29.08 2.41
CA MET A 112 -14.38 -28.29 1.46
C MET A 112 -13.29 -27.46 2.16
N ARG A 113 -13.58 -26.90 3.34
CA ARG A 113 -12.61 -26.10 4.08
C ARG A 113 -11.46 -26.93 4.65
N VAL A 114 -11.72 -28.15 5.10
CA VAL A 114 -10.67 -29.06 5.59
C VAL A 114 -9.78 -29.47 4.43
N ASP A 115 -10.38 -29.91 3.34
CA ASP A 115 -9.68 -30.37 2.14
C ASP A 115 -8.84 -29.24 1.51
N PHE A 116 -9.37 -28.01 1.47
CA PHE A 116 -8.64 -26.83 0.99
C PHE A 116 -7.47 -26.43 1.90
N HIS A 117 -7.50 -26.79 3.18
CA HIS A 117 -6.38 -26.50 4.07
C HIS A 117 -5.24 -27.52 3.94
N THR A 118 -5.55 -28.72 3.42
CA THR A 118 -4.62 -29.83 3.17
C THR A 118 -4.14 -29.95 1.72
N PHE A 119 -4.76 -29.20 0.81
CA PHE A 119 -4.41 -29.09 -0.62
C PHE A 119 -3.21 -28.16 -0.83
#